data_AF-A0A821J1R2-F1
#
_entry.id   AF-A0A821J1R2-F1
#
_cell.length_a   1.000
_cell.length_b   1.000
_cell.length_c   1.000
_cell.angle_alpha   90.00
_cell.angle_beta   90.00
_cell.angle_gamma   90.00
#
_symmetry.space_group_name_H-M   'P 1'
#
loop_
_entity.id
_entity.type
_entity.pdbx_description
1 polymer ?
#
loop_
_entity_poly.entity_id
_entity_poly.type
_entity_poly.pdbx_seq_one_letter_code
_entity_poly.pdbx_strand_id
1 'polypeptide(L)' 'VQKFIGEGSRMVRELFVMAREHAPSIIFMDEIDSIGSTRVEGSSGGDSEVQRTMLELLNQLD' A
#
# COMPACT_ATOMS: atom_id res chain seq x y z
N VAL A 1 -18.92 -12.29 1.64
CA VAL A 1 -18.27 -10.98 1.42
C VAL A 1 -16.79 -11.23 1.20
N GLN A 2 -16.36 -11.38 -0.06
CA GLN A 2 -14.94 -11.53 -0.38
C GLN A 2 -14.27 -10.18 -0.16
N LYS A 3 -13.31 -10.11 0.77
CA LYS A 3 -12.38 -8.97 0.84
C LYS A 3 -11.72 -8.83 -0.53
N PHE A 4 -11.68 -7.61 -1.07
CA PHE A 4 -11.16 -7.31 -2.40
C PHE A 4 -9.64 -7.45 -2.42
N ILE A 5 -9.16 -8.69 -2.49
CA ILE A 5 -7.72 -9.02 -2.46
C ILE A 5 -7.00 -8.23 -3.57
N GLY A 6 -6.10 -7.33 -3.18
CA GLY A 6 -5.21 -6.59 -4.09
C GLY A 6 -5.69 -5.20 -4.50
N GLU A 7 -6.82 -4.74 -3.96
CA GLU A 7 -7.31 -3.37 -4.19
C GLU A 7 -6.29 -2.33 -3.68
N GLY A 8 -5.69 -2.57 -2.51
CA GLY A 8 -4.65 -1.70 -1.94
C GLY A 8 -3.45 -1.53 -2.88
N SER A 9 -2.89 -2.63 -3.39
CA SER A 9 -1.75 -2.56 -4.34
C SER A 9 -2.10 -1.84 -5.64
N ARG A 10 -3.34 -1.96 -6.11
CA ARG A 10 -3.78 -1.24 -7.32
C ARG A 10 -3.87 0.26 -7.07
N MET A 11 -4.46 0.68 -5.95
CA MET A 11 -4.57 2.09 -5.59
C MET A 11 -3.20 2.76 -5.48
N VAL A 12 -2.22 2.08 -4.86
CA VAL A 12 -0.84 2.60 -4.78
C VAL A 12 -0.26 2.87 -6.17
N ARG A 13 -0.41 1.95 -7.12
CA ARG A 13 0.06 2.15 -8.51
C ARG A 13 -0.59 3.35 -9.17
N GLU A 14 -1.91 3.45 -9.10
CA GLU A 14 -2.65 4.54 -9.75
C GLU A 14 -2.25 5.91 -9.14
N LEU A 15 -2.02 5.97 -7.82
CA LEU A 15 -1.59 7.19 -7.13
C LEU A 15 -0.21 7.68 -7.59
N PHE A 16 0.77 6.77 -7.72
CA PHE A 16 2.10 7.13 -8.21
C PHE A 16 2.12 7.48 -9.70
N VAL A 17 1.30 6.82 -10.52
CA VAL A 17 1.13 7.21 -11.94
C VAL A 17 0.61 8.63 -12.04
N MET A 18 -0.47 8.98 -11.32
CA MET A 18 -1.01 10.34 -11.32
C MET A 18 0.00 11.37 -10.82
N ALA A 19 0.77 11.06 -9.77
CA ALA A 19 1.79 11.95 -9.24
C ALA A 19 2.93 12.22 -10.25
N ARG A 20 3.35 11.20 -11.01
CA ARG A 20 4.36 11.33 -12.08
C ARG A 20 3.84 12.15 -13.28
N GLU A 21 2.58 11.95 -13.65
CA GLU A 21 1.93 12.74 -14.72
C GLU A 21 1.81 14.24 -14.36
N HIS A 22 1.65 14.56 -13.07
CA HIS A 22 1.54 15.94 -12.57
C HIS A 22 2.85 16.45 -11.92
N ALA A 23 4.00 15.90 -12.30
CA ALA A 23 5.28 16.35 -11.77
C ALA A 23 5.54 17.84 -12.13
N PRO A 24 6.05 18.67 -11.19
CA PRO A 24 6.50 18.33 -9.84
C PRO A 24 5.34 18.25 -8.83
N SER A 25 5.29 17.16 -8.06
CA SER A 25 4.23 16.88 -7.07
C SER A 25 4.80 16.35 -5.76
N ILE A 26 4.03 16.48 -4.66
CA ILE A 26 4.37 15.93 -3.33
C ILE A 26 3.22 15.00 -2.91
N ILE A 27 3.56 13.76 -2.57
CA ILE A 27 2.62 12.82 -1.96
C ILE A 27 2.82 12.87 -0.45
N PHE A 28 1.79 13.29 0.29
CA PHE A 28 1.77 13.26 1.75
C PHE A 28 1.04 12.00 2.22
N MET A 29 1.67 11.24 3.11
CA MET A 29 1.09 10.06 3.74
C MET A 29 0.92 10.33 5.23
N ASP A 30 -0.31 10.42 5.69
CA ASP A 30 -0.64 10.53 7.12
C ASP A 30 -0.86 9.14 7.72
N GLU A 31 -0.56 8.98 9.01
CA GLU A 31 -0.75 7.72 9.76
C GLU A 31 -0.22 6.45 9.05
N ILE A 32 0.97 6.52 8.44
CA ILE A 32 1.57 5.40 7.68
C ILE A 32 1.85 4.15 8.54
N ASP A 33 1.95 4.31 9.85
CA ASP A 33 2.04 3.21 10.81
C ASP A 33 0.77 2.34 10.84
N SER A 34 -0.40 2.88 10.46
CA SER A 34 -1.65 2.14 10.35
C SER A 34 -1.63 1.03 9.29
N ILE A 35 -0.82 1.19 8.23
CA ILE A 35 -0.60 0.15 7.21
C ILE A 35 0.58 -0.77 7.56
N GLY A 36 1.31 -0.47 8.63
CA GLY A 36 2.55 -1.13 9.03
C GLY A 36 2.48 -1.85 10.36
N SER A 37 1.34 -2.47 10.68
CA SER A 37 1.19 -3.35 11.84
C SER A 37 2.40 -4.28 11.94
N THR A 38 3.04 -4.29 13.12
CA THR A 38 4.18 -5.17 13.43
C THR A 38 3.79 -6.60 13.08
N ARG A 39 4.68 -7.35 12.40
CA ARG A 39 4.46 -8.75 12.03
C ARG A 39 4.09 -9.54 13.29
N VAL A 40 2.79 -9.74 13.54
CA VAL A 40 2.34 -10.59 14.63
C VAL A 40 2.55 -12.01 14.13
N GLU A 41 3.52 -12.72 14.71
CA GLU A 41 3.91 -14.10 14.41
C GLU A 41 2.82 -15.12 14.73
N GLY A 42 1.60 -14.92 14.21
CA GLY A 42 0.51 -15.85 14.37
C GLY A 42 -0.84 -15.18 14.18
N SER A 43 -1.32 -15.07 12.93
CA SER A 43 -2.73 -15.27 12.61
C SER A 43 -2.98 -15.27 11.10
N SER A 44 -3.50 -16.40 10.63
CA SER A 44 -3.85 -16.77 9.27
C SER A 44 -4.57 -15.68 8.43
N GLY A 45 -4.03 -15.45 7.22
CA GLY A 45 -4.79 -15.00 6.04
C GLY A 45 -5.03 -13.50 5.86
N GLY A 46 -5.38 -12.76 6.93
CA GLY A 46 -5.71 -11.33 6.85
C GLY A 46 -4.51 -10.40 6.61
N ASP A 47 -3.33 -10.82 7.07
CA ASP A 47 -2.08 -10.03 7.05
C ASP A 47 -1.47 -9.89 5.64
N SER A 48 -1.84 -10.80 4.73
CA SER A 48 -1.24 -10.89 3.38
C SER A 48 -1.55 -9.70 2.48
N GLU A 49 -2.71 -9.06 2.64
CA GLU A 49 -3.14 -7.96 1.76
C GLU A 49 -2.45 -6.63 2.12
N VAL A 50 -2.40 -6.33 3.41
CA VAL A 50 -1.69 -5.16 3.94
C VAL A 50 -0.20 -5.25 3.58
N GLN A 51 0.41 -6.43 3.79
CA GLN A 51 1.80 -6.68 3.40
C GLN A 51 2.03 -6.49 1.89
N ARG A 52 1.11 -6.94 1.03
CA ARG A 52 1.22 -6.73 -0.42
C ARG A 52 1.13 -5.26 -0.82
N THR A 53 0.24 -4.51 -0.17
CA THR A 53 0.08 -3.07 -0.41
C THR A 53 1.32 -2.31 0.02
N MET A 54 1.91 -2.65 1.18
CA MET A 54 3.16 -2.09 1.65
C MET A 54 4.33 -2.40 0.71
N LEU A 55 4.45 -3.65 0.22
CA LEU A 55 5.49 -4.02 -0.73
C LEU A 55 5.38 -3.24 -2.04
N GLU A 56 4.17 -3.04 -2.55
CA GLU A 56 3.96 -2.22 -3.74
C GLU A 56 4.33 -0.76 -3.49
N LEU A 57 3.99 -0.20 -2.32
CA LEU A 57 4.37 1.15 -1.94
C LEU A 57 5.89 1.33 -1.89
N LEU A 58 6.61 0.37 -1.31
CA LEU A 58 8.07 0.36 -1.30
C LEU A 58 8.65 0.27 -2.73
N ASN A 59 8.05 -0.52 -3.60
CA ASN A 59 8.47 -0.67 -5.00
C ASN A 59 8.22 0.60 -5.85
N GLN A 60 7.23 1.42 -5.50
CA GLN A 60 6.96 2.69 -6.21
C GLN A 60 7.83 3.86 -5.71
N LEU A 61 8.37 3.75 -4.49
CA LEU A 61 9.30 4.72 -3.90
C LEU A 61 10.73 4.59 -4.44
N ASP A 62 11.07 3.43 -5.01
CA ASP A 62 12.31 3.19 -5.78
C ASP A 62 12.18 3.76 -7.21
#